data_AF-A0A2A6M4U4-F1
#
_entry.id   AF-A0A2A6M4U4-F1
#
_cell.length_a   1.000
_cell.length_b   1.000
_cell.length_c   1.000
_cell.angle_alpha   90.00
_cell.angle_beta   90.00
_cell.angle_gamma   90.00
#
_symmetry.space_group_name_H-M   'P 1'
#
loop_
_entity.id
_entity.type
_entity.pdbx_description
1 polymer ?
#
loop_
_entity_poly.entity_id
_entity_poly.type
_entity_poly.pdbx_seq_one_letter_code
_entity_poly.pdbx_strand_id
1 'polypeptide(L)' 'MSWCGTESLVVPAKAALSISPETNVFARFGVSDRTIRLNVGLHQAEEVITDLREAFAVALR' A
#
# COMPACT_ATOMS: atom_id res chain seq x y z
N MET A 1 1.43 -10.62 -5.42
CA MET A 1 0.58 -9.41 -5.26
C MET A 1 -0.21 -9.21 -6.53
N SER A 2 -1.55 -9.21 -6.45
CA SER A 2 -2.42 -8.93 -7.59
C SER A 2 -2.38 -7.45 -7.99
N TRP A 3 -2.70 -7.16 -9.24
CA TRP A 3 -2.77 -5.81 -9.80
C TRP A 3 -4.10 -5.65 -10.51
N CYS A 4 -4.76 -4.49 -10.33
CA CYS A 4 -5.90 -4.06 -11.12
C CYS A 4 -7.13 -5.00 -11.05
N GLY A 5 -7.86 -4.94 -9.94
CA GLY A 5 -9.23 -5.48 -9.81
C GLY A 5 -10.25 -4.35 -9.62
N THR A 6 -11.53 -4.70 -9.55
CA THR A 6 -12.58 -3.75 -9.12
C THR A 6 -12.42 -3.33 -7.66
N GLU A 7 -11.65 -4.09 -6.91
CA GLU A 7 -11.33 -3.89 -5.50
C GLU A 7 -10.22 -2.84 -5.31
N SER A 8 -10.31 -2.09 -4.20
CA SER A 8 -9.20 -1.25 -3.74
C SER A 8 -8.17 -2.12 -3.01
N LEU A 9 -6.89 -1.97 -3.33
CA LEU A 9 -5.81 -2.78 -2.77
C LEU A 9 -4.74 -1.90 -2.10
N VAL A 10 -4.25 -2.36 -0.96
CA VAL A 10 -3.16 -1.73 -0.20
C VAL A 10 -1.96 -2.68 -0.19
N VAL A 11 -0.78 -2.15 -0.53
CA VAL A 11 0.47 -2.93 -0.50
C VAL A 11 1.54 -2.14 0.26
N PRO A 12 1.90 -2.55 1.49
CA PRO A 12 2.99 -1.92 2.21
C PRO A 12 4.34 -2.30 1.59
N ALA A 13 5.21 -1.32 1.36
CA ALA A 13 6.57 -1.56 0.88
C ALA A 13 7.35 -2.48 1.83
N LYS A 14 7.10 -2.38 3.14
CA LYS A 14 7.65 -3.29 4.15
C LYS A 14 7.45 -4.78 3.81
N ALA A 15 6.29 -5.18 3.31
CA ALA A 15 6.04 -6.57 2.92
C ALA A 15 6.87 -6.98 1.71
N ALA A 16 7.04 -6.07 0.74
CA ALA A 16 7.89 -6.31 -0.42
C ALA A 16 9.38 -6.33 -0.06
N LEU A 17 9.83 -5.48 0.87
CA LEU A 17 11.21 -5.43 1.38
C LEU A 17 11.63 -6.72 2.10
N SER A 18 10.69 -7.48 2.65
CA SER A 18 10.95 -8.78 3.28
C SER A 18 11.23 -9.92 2.29
N ILE A 19 11.07 -9.69 0.98
CA ILE A 19 11.34 -10.68 -0.07
C ILE A 19 12.82 -10.58 -0.48
N SER A 20 13.44 -11.74 -0.77
CA SER A 20 14.89 -11.95 -1.02
C SER A 20 15.62 -10.73 -1.61
N PRO A 21 16.72 -10.25 -0.98
CA PRO A 21 17.38 -8.99 -1.33
C PRO A 21 17.93 -8.94 -2.76
N GLU A 22 18.37 -10.09 -3.28
CA GLU A 22 19.08 -10.25 -4.56
C GLU A 22 18.30 -9.71 -5.77
N THR A 23 16.96 -9.65 -5.68
CA THR A 23 16.07 -9.18 -6.76
C THR A 23 15.09 -8.10 -6.30
N ASN A 24 15.28 -7.55 -5.10
CA ASN A 24 14.31 -6.64 -4.50
C ASN A 24 14.46 -5.20 -5.03
N VAL A 25 13.62 -4.83 -5.98
CA VAL A 25 13.58 -3.48 -6.55
C VAL A 25 13.32 -2.38 -5.52
N PHE A 26 12.55 -2.68 -4.46
CA PHE A 26 12.28 -1.71 -3.39
C PHE A 26 13.55 -1.38 -2.61
N ALA A 27 14.36 -2.40 -2.30
CA ALA A 27 15.65 -2.21 -1.64
C ALA A 27 16.64 -1.48 -2.56
N ARG A 28 16.71 -1.87 -3.85
CA ARG A 28 17.63 -1.28 -4.84
C ARG A 28 17.43 0.23 -5.01
N PHE A 29 16.19 0.71 -4.95
CA PHE A 29 15.86 2.13 -5.11
C PHE A 29 15.71 2.89 -3.78
N GLY A 30 16.01 2.25 -2.64
CA GLY A 30 15.95 2.90 -1.33
C GLY A 30 14.52 3.31 -0.92
N VAL A 31 13.51 2.52 -1.32
CA VAL A 31 12.12 2.79 -0.94
C VAL A 31 11.97 2.63 0.58
N SER A 32 11.37 3.63 1.23
CA SER A 32 11.10 3.58 2.66
C SER A 32 10.15 2.42 3.02
N ASP A 33 10.39 1.77 4.15
CA ASP A 33 9.47 0.76 4.69
C ASP A 33 8.10 1.34 5.09
N ARG A 34 8.02 2.66 5.29
CA ARG A 34 6.79 3.42 5.53
C ARG A 34 6.02 3.75 4.26
N THR A 35 6.56 3.45 3.07
CA THR A 35 5.84 3.65 1.81
C THR A 35 4.67 2.68 1.69
N ILE A 36 3.51 3.19 1.31
CA ILE A 36 2.30 2.40 1.02
C ILE A 36 1.92 2.65 -0.43
N ARG A 37 1.71 1.57 -1.19
CA ARG A 37 1.13 1.65 -2.53
C ARG A 37 -0.36 1.37 -2.45
N LEU A 38 -1.16 2.29 -2.98
CA LEU A 38 -2.61 2.17 -3.09
C LEU A 38 -2.97 1.94 -4.56
N ASN A 39 -3.81 0.94 -4.82
CA ASN A 39 -4.53 0.81 -6.08
C ASN A 39 -6.01 1.04 -5.79
N VAL A 40 -6.58 2.13 -6.31
CA VAL A 40 -7.98 2.47 -6.05
C VAL A 40 -8.86 1.71 -7.04
N GLY A 41 -9.83 0.97 -6.51
CA GLY A 41 -10.82 0.23 -7.30
C GLY A 41 -11.98 1.10 -7.79
N LEU A 42 -13.15 0.48 -7.99
CA LEU A 42 -14.36 1.16 -8.52
C LEU A 42 -15.38 1.56 -7.44
N HIS A 43 -14.95 1.64 -6.19
CA HIS A 43 -15.79 2.09 -5.07
C HIS A 43 -16.15 3.57 -5.19
N GLN A 44 -17.15 4.02 -4.44
CA GLN A 44 -17.42 5.45 -4.30
C GLN A 44 -16.21 6.13 -3.66
N ALA A 45 -15.81 7.29 -4.20
CA ALA A 45 -14.58 7.95 -3.77
C ALA A 45 -14.61 8.33 -2.29
N GLU A 46 -15.77 8.78 -1.80
CA GLU A 46 -16.00 9.19 -0.43
C GLU A 46 -15.85 8.03 0.57
N GLU A 47 -16.24 6.81 0.17
CA GLU A 47 -16.06 5.61 1.00
C GLU A 47 -14.58 5.27 1.15
N VAL A 48 -13.81 5.30 0.06
CA VAL A 48 -12.36 5.03 0.09
C VAL A 48 -11.62 6.09 0.89
N ILE A 49 -11.98 7.37 0.72
CA ILE A 49 -11.37 8.47 1.47
C ILE A 49 -11.67 8.35 2.96
N THR A 50 -12.91 7.99 3.32
CA THR A 50 -13.31 7.81 4.72
C THR A 50 -12.54 6.67 5.36
N ASP A 51 -12.43 5.52 4.69
CA ASP A 51 -11.68 4.36 5.16
C ASP A 51 -10.19 4.70 5.40
N LEU A 52 -9.54 5.35 4.44
CA LEU A 52 -8.13 5.78 4.59
C LEU A 52 -7.95 6.78 5.75
N ARG A 53 -8.89 7.71 5.92
CA ARG A 53 -8.83 8.71 7.01
C ARG A 53 -8.94 8.03 8.38
N GLU A 54 -9.85 7.07 8.53
CA GLU A 54 -10.02 6.32 9.77
C GLU A 54 -8.79 5.45 10.07
N ALA A 55 -8.25 4.75 9.05
CA ALA A 55 -7.03 3.96 9.18
C ALA A 55 -5.83 4.83 9.63
N PHE A 56 -5.64 6.02 9.05
CA PHE A 56 -4.58 6.93 9.46
C PHE A 56 -4.81 7.52 10.86
N ALA A 57 -6.05 7.80 11.25
CA ALA A 57 -6.35 8.27 12.60
C ALA A 57 -6.00 7.21 13.67
N VAL A 58 -6.14 5.92 13.36
CA VAL A 58 -5.71 4.83 14.24
C VAL A 58 -4.18 4.70 14.23
N ALA A 59 -3.54 4.74 13.06
CA ALA A 59 -2.08 4.56 12.92
C ALA A 59 -1.24 5.72 13.50
N LEU A 60 -1.85 6.89 13.70
CA LEU A 60 -1.21 8.04 14.35
C LEU A 60 -1.20 7.97 15.88
N ARG A 61 -1.94 7.03 16.48
CA ARG A 61 -1.91 6.76 17.92
C ARG A 61 -0.72 5.87 18.28
#